data_AF-A0A661VZG8-F1
#
_entry.id   AF-A0A661VZG8-F1
#
_cell.length_a   1.000
_cell.length_b   1.000
_cell.length_c   1.000
_cell.angle_alpha   90.00
_cell.angle_beta   90.00
_cell.angle_gamma   90.00
#
_symmetry.space_group_name_H-M   'P 1'
#
loop_
_entity.id
_entity.type
_entity.pdbx_description
1 polymer ?
#
loop_
_entity_poly.entity_id
_entity_poly.type
_entity_poly.pdbx_seq_one_letter_code
_entity_poly.pdbx_strand_id
1 'polypeptide(L)' 'MKLEELRKIREKAAKELTLRGGQVRVKVVVGMGTSGIAAGARDVLAAFLDEIGKRELTDVIVTQSGERGLAS' A
#
# COMPACT_ATOMS: atom_id res chain seq x y z
N MET A 1 -33.45 13.32 12.06
CA MET A 1 -32.05 12.95 11.78
C MET A 1 -31.45 14.01 10.86
N LYS A 2 -30.33 14.62 11.26
CA LYS A 2 -29.80 15.87 10.67
C LYS A 2 -29.16 15.63 9.29
N LEU A 3 -29.51 16.48 8.31
CA LEU A 3 -28.92 16.53 6.96
C LEU A 3 -27.37 16.60 6.96
N GLU A 4 -26.77 17.14 8.02
CA GLU A 4 -25.31 17.22 8.17
C GLU A 4 -24.64 15.86 8.35
N GLU A 5 -25.27 14.91 9.04
CA GLU A 5 -24.73 13.56 9.21
C GLU A 5 -24.71 12.82 7.88
N LEU A 6 -25.79 12.96 7.09
CA LEU A 6 -25.87 12.42 5.73
C LEU A 6 -24.80 13.01 4.81
N ARG A 7 -24.51 14.31 4.92
CA ARG A 7 -23.40 14.95 4.19
C ARG A 7 -22.04 14.40 4.58
N LYS A 8 -21.76 14.23 5.88
CA LYS A 8 -20.49 13.66 6.37
C LYS A 8 -20.29 12.22 5.93
N ILE A 9 -21.35 11.40 5.95
CA ILE A 9 -21.31 10.01 5.48
C ILE A 9 -21.04 9.98 3.98
N ARG A 10 -21.68 10.85 3.20
CA ARG A 10 -21.49 10.94 1.75
C ARG A 10 -20.08 11.42 1.37
N GLU A 11 -19.51 12.37 2.12
CA GLU A 11 -18.13 12.82 1.93
C GLU A 11 -17.10 11.74 2.31
N LYS A 12 -17.33 11.01 3.42
CA LYS A 12 -16.48 9.87 3.80
C LYS A 12 -16.50 8.79 2.74
N ALA A 13 -17.69 8.39 2.28
CA ALA A 13 -17.85 7.39 1.22
C ALA A 13 -17.20 7.84 -0.09
N ALA A 14 -17.32 9.12 -0.46
CA ALA A 14 -16.67 9.69 -1.63
C ALA A 14 -15.14 9.65 -1.49
N LYS A 15 -14.57 10.05 -0.35
CA LYS A 15 -13.13 9.96 -0.08
C LYS A 15 -12.63 8.51 -0.11
N GLU A 16 -13.38 7.58 0.45
CA GLU A 16 -13.04 6.15 0.45
C GLU A 16 -13.08 5.55 -0.97
N LEU A 17 -14.04 5.99 -1.80
CA LEU A 17 -14.10 5.65 -3.23
C LEU A 17 -12.96 6.30 -4.03
N THR A 18 -12.56 7.54 -3.72
CA THR A 18 -11.40 8.19 -4.35
C THR A 18 -10.10 7.48 -3.98
N LEU A 19 -9.95 6.99 -2.75
CA LEU A 19 -8.79 6.15 -2.37
C LEU A 19 -8.72 4.84 -3.17
N ARG A 20 -9.86 4.27 -3.58
CA ARG A 20 -9.91 3.09 -4.45
C ARG A 20 -9.75 3.41 -5.94
N GLY A 21 -10.10 4.62 -6.36
CA GLY A 21 -10.06 5.10 -7.75
C GLY A 21 -8.81 5.90 -8.11
N GLY A 22 -7.94 6.21 -7.15
CA GLY A 22 -6.64 6.83 -7.39
C GLY A 22 -5.79 5.90 -8.25
N GLN A 23 -5.27 6.41 -9.38
CA GLN A 23 -4.33 5.67 -10.20
C GLN A 23 -3.14 5.27 -9.33
N VAL A 24 -3.08 4.00 -8.96
CA VAL A 24 -1.87 3.41 -8.37
C VAL A 24 -0.80 3.50 -9.44
N ARG A 25 0.05 4.53 -9.35
CA ARG A 25 1.10 4.76 -10.36
C ARG A 25 2.14 3.66 -10.29
N VAL A 26 2.44 3.19 -9.08
CA VAL A 26 3.47 2.19 -8.84
C VAL A 26 2.97 1.17 -7.83
N LYS A 27 3.05 -0.11 -8.19
CA LYS A 27 2.85 -1.24 -7.29
C LYS A 27 4.18 -1.94 -7.05
N VAL A 28 4.66 -1.90 -5.82
CA VAL A 28 5.87 -2.60 -5.38
C VAL A 28 5.47 -3.92 -4.73
N VAL A 29 6.06 -5.02 -5.18
CA VAL A 29 5.82 -6.35 -4.61
C VAL A 29 7.14 -6.91 -4.09
N VAL A 30 7.25 -7.09 -2.78
CA VAL A 30 8.44 -7.62 -2.13
C VAL A 30 8.26 -9.14 -1.95
N GLY A 31 9.15 -9.92 -2.55
CA GLY A 31 9.18 -11.37 -2.43
C GLY A 31 9.77 -11.82 -1.09
N MET A 32 8.92 -12.32 -0.21
CA MET A 32 9.23 -12.81 1.13
C MET A 32 9.47 -14.33 1.12
N GLY A 33 10.23 -14.83 0.15
CA GLY A 33 10.71 -16.21 0.16
C GLY A 33 11.82 -16.43 1.20
N THR A 34 12.22 -17.67 1.46
CA THR A 34 13.33 -18.01 2.38
C THR A 34 14.62 -17.26 2.00
N SER A 35 15.01 -17.32 0.73
CA SER A 35 16.15 -16.57 0.18
C SER A 35 15.94 -15.06 0.22
N GLY A 36 14.70 -14.59 0.01
CA GLY A 36 14.35 -13.17 0.06
C GLY A 36 14.51 -12.59 1.46
N ILE A 37 14.06 -13.31 2.49
CA ILE A 37 14.23 -12.92 3.89
C ILE A 37 15.71 -12.96 4.28
N ALA A 38 16.46 -13.99 3.87
CA ALA A 38 17.90 -14.07 4.12
C ALA A 38 18.68 -12.93 3.46
N ALA A 39 18.24 -12.46 2.29
CA ALA A 39 18.82 -11.33 1.56
C ALA A 39 18.39 -9.95 2.06
N GLY A 40 17.54 -9.87 3.10
CA GLY A 40 17.13 -8.59 3.70
C GLY A 40 15.83 -8.00 3.15
N ALA A 41 14.90 -8.82 2.62
CA ALA A 41 13.60 -8.34 2.13
C ALA A 41 12.79 -7.56 3.19
N ARG A 42 13.00 -7.84 4.49
CA ARG A 42 12.37 -7.08 5.59
C ARG A 42 12.85 -5.64 5.66
N ASP A 43 14.16 -5.44 5.53
CA ASP A 43 14.77 -4.10 5.56
C ASP A 43 14.32 -3.27 4.37
N VAL A 44 14.22 -3.91 3.19
CA VAL A 44 13.69 -3.30 1.97
C VAL A 44 12.24 -2.87 2.15
N LEU A 45 11.38 -3.73 2.70
CA LEU A 45 9.97 -3.40 2.95
C LEU A 45 9.84 -2.20 3.91
N ALA A 46 10.62 -2.20 5.00
CA ALA A 46 10.63 -1.10 5.96
C ALA A 46 11.09 0.22 5.33
N ALA A 47 12.16 0.19 4.53
CA ALA A 47 12.67 1.37 3.83
C ALA A 47 11.64 1.95 2.85
N PHE A 48 10.92 1.09 2.11
CA PHE A 48 9.85 1.56 1.22
C PHE A 48 8.69 2.21 1.98
N LEU A 49 8.27 1.64 3.11
CA LEU A 49 7.22 2.22 3.94
C LEU A 49 7.62 3.58 4.53
N ASP A 50 8.86 3.68 5.02
CA ASP A 50 9.42 4.92 5.56
C ASP A 50 9.52 6.02 4.49
N GLU A 51 10.01 5.69 3.29
CA GLU A 51 10.14 6.67 2.19
C GLU A 51 8.78 7.13 1.65
N ILE A 52 7.80 6.22 1.58
CA ILE A 52 6.42 6.55 1.20
C ILE A 52 5.78 7.46 2.24
N GLY A 53 6.00 7.18 3.53
CA GLY A 53 5.53 8.02 4.63
C GLY A 53 6.18 9.41 4.60
N LYS A 54 7.50 9.48 4.43
CA LYS A 54 8.26 10.75 4.35
C LYS A 54 7.84 11.63 3.18
N ARG A 55 7.47 11.03 2.05
CA ARG A 55 7.08 11.73 0.82
C ARG A 55 5.57 11.88 0.67
N GLU A 56 4.79 11.40 1.63
CA GLU A 56 3.32 11.41 1.63
C GLU A 56 2.72 10.86 0.32
N LEU A 57 3.35 9.82 -0.24
CA LEU A 57 2.92 9.24 -1.51
C LEU A 57 1.64 8.45 -1.31
N THR A 58 0.55 8.93 -1.90
CA THR A 58 -0.79 8.30 -1.80
C THR A 58 -1.10 7.36 -2.97
N ASP A 59 -0.21 7.32 -3.96
CA ASP A 59 -0.38 6.60 -5.24
C ASP A 59 0.54 5.37 -5.38
N VAL A 60 1.32 5.05 -4.34
CA VAL A 60 2.24 3.91 -4.31
C VAL A 60 1.69 2.85 -3.37
N ILE A 61 1.55 1.63 -3.86
CA ILE A 61 1.14 0.48 -3.04
C ILE A 61 2.31 -0.47 -2.89
N VAL A 62 2.72 -0.72 -1.65
CA VAL A 62 3.71 -1.74 -1.29
C VAL A 62 2.97 -2.97 -0.76
N THR A 63 3.24 -4.12 -1.36
CA THR A 63 2.68 -5.40 -0.93
C THR A 63 3.81 -6.41 -0.74
N GLN A 64 3.64 -7.28 0.25
CA GLN A 64 4.47 -8.46 0.42
C GLN A 64 3.84 -9.66 -0.29
N SER A 65 4.63 -10.46 -0.99
CA SER A 65 4.23 -11.71 -1.62
C SER A 65 5.11 -12.84 -1.11
N GLY A 66 4.58 -14.05 -0.98
CA GLY A 66 5.35 -15.22 -0.57
C GLY A 66 6.35 -15.66 -1.65
N GLU A 67 6.91 -16.87 -1.49
CA GLU A 67 7.74 -17.48 -2.51
C GLU A 67 6.98 -17.63 -3.84
N ARG A 68 7.46 -16.95 -4.88
CA ARG A 68 6.96 -17.09 -6.25
C ARG A 68 7.82 -18.09 -7.04
N GLY A 69 8.18 -19.25 -6.48
CA GLY A 69 8.87 -20.33 -7.20
C GLY A 69 10.14 -19.91 -7.97
N LEU A 70 10.81 -18.83 -7.55
CA LEU A 70 12.03 -18.28 -8.15
C LEU A 70 13.30 -18.73 -7.41
N ALA A 71 13.17 -19.63 -6.44
CA ALA A 71 14.31 -20.30 -5.82
C ALA A 71 14.73 -21.50 -6.70
N SER A 72 15.90 -21.42 -7.31
CA SER A 72 16.71 -22.55 -7.75
C SER A 72 18.03 -22.49 -7.02
#